data_AF-A0A967HJ19-F1
#
_entry.id   AF-A0A967HJ19-F1
#
_cell.length_a   1.000
_cell.length_b   1.000
_cell.length_c   1.000
_cell.angle_alpha   90.00
_cell.angle_beta   90.00
_cell.angle_gamma   90.00
#
_symmetry.space_group_name_H-M   'P 1'
#
loop_
_entity.id
_entity.type
_entity.pdbx_description
1 polymer ?
#
loop_
_entity_poly.entity_id
_entity_poly.type
_entity_poly.pdbx_seq_one_letter_code
_entity_poly.pdbx_strand_id
1 'polypeptide(L)' 'MKLATLVPDGSVWHEILLDQVQRWEASVDGAVEVRIYPGGVAGDDPAVVRKMRVGQFQGAALSVEGLVEIDDGFRVFQMP' A
#
# COMPACT_ATOMS: atom_id res chain seq x y z
N MET A 1 6.91 5.08 -9.29
CA MET A 1 6.16 3.94 -8.71
C MET A 1 4.94 4.46 -7.96
N LYS A 2 3.79 3.78 -7.99
CA LYS A 2 2.57 4.18 -7.26
C LYS A 2 2.27 3.22 -6.13
N LEU A 3 2.07 3.76 -4.93
CA LEU A 3 1.72 3.03 -3.71
C LEU A 3 0.34 3.49 -3.20
N ALA A 4 -0.62 2.56 -3.04
CA ALA A 4 -1.95 2.89 -2.51
C ALA A 4 -2.09 2.47 -1.03
N THR A 5 -2.89 3.19 -0.26
CA THR A 5 -3.19 2.80 1.12
C THR A 5 -4.54 3.32 1.60
N LEU A 6 -5.19 2.55 2.47
CA LEU A 6 -6.37 2.99 3.22
C LEU A 6 -6.02 3.96 4.36
N VAL A 7 -4.75 4.01 4.76
CA VAL A 7 -4.27 4.88 5.83
C VAL A 7 -4.64 6.34 5.52
N PRO A 8 -5.34 7.06 6.43
CA PRO A 8 -5.73 8.44 6.20
C PRO A 8 -4.53 9.37 6.02
N ASP A 9 -4.69 10.37 5.15
CA ASP A 9 -3.74 11.47 5.02
C ASP A 9 -3.56 12.21 6.36
N GLY A 10 -2.34 12.63 6.64
CA GLY A 10 -1.97 13.28 7.91
C GLY A 10 -2.03 12.40 9.17
N SER A 11 -2.30 11.10 9.05
CA SER A 11 -2.21 10.19 10.20
C SER A 11 -0.76 9.83 10.53
N VAL A 12 -0.50 9.39 11.77
CA VAL A 12 0.83 8.91 12.20
C VAL A 12 1.35 7.79 11.27
N TRP A 13 0.46 6.89 10.83
CA TRP A 13 0.82 5.83 9.88
C TRP A 13 1.20 6.39 8.51
N HIS A 14 0.56 7.47 8.07
CA HIS A 14 0.92 8.14 6.82
C HIS A 14 2.31 8.78 6.91
N GLU A 15 2.62 9.45 8.02
CA GLU A 15 3.95 10.03 8.26
C GLU A 15 5.05 8.96 8.26
N ILE A 16 4.79 7.82 8.89
CA ILE A 16 5.73 6.68 8.87
C ILE A 16 5.92 6.16 7.43
N LEU A 17 4.86 6.03 6.65
CA LEU A 17 4.98 5.60 5.25
C LEU A 17 5.80 6.59 4.40
N LEU A 18 5.63 7.89 4.62
CA LEU A 18 6.43 8.92 3.96
C LEU A 18 7.91 8.82 4.32
N ASP A 19 8.24 8.62 5.60
CA ASP A 19 9.63 8.42 6.06
C ASP A 19 10.25 7.15 5.45
N GLN A 20 9.51 6.04 5.39
CA GLN A 20 9.98 4.81 4.75
C GLN A 20 10.23 5.00 3.25
N VAL A 21 9.34 5.71 2.55
CA VAL A 21 9.52 6.04 1.14
C VAL A 21 10.77 6.88 0.93
N GLN A 22 10.96 7.95 1.70
CA GLN A 22 12.15 8.81 1.57
C GLN A 22 13.45 8.03 1.79
N ARG A 23 13.49 7.13 2.77
CA ARG A 23 14.65 6.26 3.02
C ARG A 23 14.92 5.33 1.86
N TRP A 24 13.87 4.75 1.28
CA TRP A 24 14.03 3.85 0.14
C TRP A 24 14.51 4.60 -1.11
N GLU A 25 13.92 5.75 -1.44
CA GLU A 25 14.37 6.61 -2.55
C GLU A 25 15.84 7.00 -2.39
N ALA A 26 16.26 7.37 -1.17
CA ALA A 26 17.66 7.67 -0.87
C ALA A 26 18.59 6.45 -1.03
N SER A 27 18.12 5.24 -0.68
CA SER A 27 18.94 4.02 -0.80
C SER A 27 19.21 3.58 -2.24
N VAL A 28 18.44 4.10 -3.20
CA VAL A 28 18.60 3.83 -4.63
C VAL A 28 19.08 5.07 -5.39
N ASP A 29 19.68 6.03 -4.70
CA ASP A 29 20.18 7.29 -5.27
C ASP A 29 19.13 8.04 -6.12
N GLY A 30 17.86 7.97 -5.72
CA GLY A 30 16.75 8.61 -6.42
C GLY A 30 16.39 7.98 -7.78
N ALA A 31 16.91 6.79 -8.10
CA ALA A 31 16.58 6.08 -9.34
C ALA A 31 15.09 5.71 -9.47
N VAL A 32 14.36 5.71 -8.35
CA VAL A 32 12.92 5.46 -8.29
C VAL A 32 12.25 6.58 -7.49
N GLU A 33 11.23 7.20 -8.07
CA GLU A 33 10.30 8.10 -7.36
C GLU A 33 9.04 7.32 -6.96
N VAL A 34 8.54 7.52 -5.75
CA VAL A 34 7.38 6.82 -5.19
C VAL A 34 6.32 7.82 -4.81
N ARG A 35 5.13 7.64 -5.39
CA ARG A 35 3.95 8.45 -5.06
C ARG A 35 2.97 7.64 -4.24
N ILE A 36 2.66 8.11 -3.04
CA ILE A 36 1.66 7.54 -2.14
C ILE A 36 0.27 8.11 -2.47
N TYR A 37 -0.74 7.24 -2.47
CA TYR A 37 -2.16 7.54 -2.64
C TYR A 37 -2.89 7.13 -1.36
N PRO A 38 -2.98 8.03 -0.35
CA PRO A 38 -3.55 7.72 0.95
C PRO A 38 -5.08 7.80 0.97
N GLY A 39 -5.67 7.39 2.09
CA GLY A 39 -7.10 7.58 2.40
C GLY A 39 -8.05 6.84 1.48
N GLY A 40 -7.61 5.77 0.82
CA GLY A 40 -8.48 4.97 -0.06
C GLY A 40 -8.89 5.69 -1.35
N VAL A 41 -8.20 6.76 -1.77
CA VAL A 41 -8.47 7.45 -3.05
C VAL A 41 -8.30 6.52 -4.27
N ALA A 42 -7.57 5.43 -4.10
CA ALA A 42 -7.39 4.37 -5.09
C ALA A 42 -8.46 3.26 -5.02
N GLY A 43 -9.44 3.35 -4.11
CA GLY A 43 -10.40 2.30 -3.79
C GLY A 43 -10.09 1.59 -2.48
N ASP A 44 -10.94 0.63 -2.13
CA ASP A 44 -10.70 -0.29 -1.02
C ASP A 44 -9.57 -1.29 -1.32
N ASP A 45 -9.16 -2.05 -0.31
CA ASP A 45 -8.10 -3.03 -0.40
C ASP A 45 -8.26 -4.01 -1.57
N PRO A 46 -9.42 -4.70 -1.76
CA PRO A 46 -9.62 -5.55 -2.92
C PRO A 46 -9.52 -4.82 -4.27
N ALA A 47 -10.05 -3.59 -4.36
CA ALA A 47 -9.92 -2.80 -5.58
C ALA A 47 -8.45 -2.46 -5.88
N VAL A 48 -7.67 -2.10 -4.87
CA VAL A 48 -6.24 -1.82 -5.00
C VAL A 48 -5.49 -3.06 -5.47
N VAL A 49 -5.74 -4.23 -4.89
CA VAL A 49 -5.11 -5.51 -5.32
C VAL A 49 -5.43 -5.82 -6.79
N ARG A 50 -6.69 -5.64 -7.23
CA ARG A 50 -7.06 -5.80 -8.64
C ARG A 50 -6.31 -4.83 -9.55
N LYS A 51 -6.14 -3.57 -9.12
CA LYS A 51 -5.38 -2.55 -9.87
C LYS A 51 -3.88 -2.85 -9.91
N MET A 52 -3.34 -3.51 -8.89
CA MET A 52 -1.96 -4.01 -8.90
C MET A 52 -1.78 -5.14 -9.93
N ARG A 53 -2.74 -6.08 -10.04
CA ARG A 53 -2.69 -7.18 -11.02
C ARG A 53 -2.57 -6.70 -12.47
N VAL A 54 -3.18 -5.56 -12.79
CA VAL A 54 -3.12 -4.94 -14.13
C VAL A 54 -2.01 -3.90 -14.28
N GLY A 55 -1.15 -3.74 -13.28
CA GLY A 55 0.01 -2.84 -13.31
C GLY A 55 -0.30 -1.35 -13.10
N GLN A 56 -1.53 -0.99 -12.72
CA GLN A 56 -1.88 0.41 -12.44
C GLN A 56 -1.20 0.92 -11.16
N PHE A 57 -1.01 0.04 -10.18
CA PHE A 57 -0.23 0.27 -8.96
C PHE A 57 0.87 -0.79 -8.83
N GLN A 58 1.98 -0.44 -8.19
CA GLN A 58 3.11 -1.35 -7.99
C GLN A 58 3.25 -1.80 -6.53
N GLY A 59 2.59 -1.10 -5.60
CA GLY A 59 2.58 -1.47 -4.20
C GLY A 59 1.34 -0.97 -3.48
N ALA A 60 1.09 -1.52 -2.31
CA ALA A 60 0.05 -1.05 -1.42
C ALA A 60 0.39 -1.37 0.05
N ALA A 61 -0.07 -0.52 0.96
CA ALA A 61 -0.22 -0.89 2.36
C ALA A 61 -1.67 -1.33 2.57
N LEU A 62 -1.85 -2.62 2.84
CA LEU A 62 -3.15 -3.30 2.90
C LEU A 62 -3.46 -3.71 4.33
N SER A 63 -4.74 -3.76 4.67
CA SER A 63 -5.22 -4.51 5.82
C SER A 63 -5.16 -6.02 5.54
N VAL A 64 -5.52 -6.82 6.55
CA VAL A 64 -5.64 -8.28 6.39
C VAL A 64 -6.64 -8.65 5.29
N GLU A 65 -7.70 -7.87 5.10
CA GLU A 65 -8.69 -8.11 4.04
C GLU A 65 -8.05 -8.04 2.65
N GLY A 66 -7.19 -7.05 2.38
CA GLY A 66 -6.44 -6.98 1.13
C GLY A 66 -5.42 -8.11 0.95
N LEU A 67 -4.83 -8.61 2.05
CA LEU A 67 -3.92 -9.76 1.97
C LEU A 67 -4.65 -11.06 1.63
N VAL A 68 -5.89 -11.25 2.12
CA VAL A 68 -6.74 -12.39 1.77
C VAL A 68 -7.05 -12.43 0.27
N GLU A 69 -7.19 -11.27 -0.37
CA GLU A 69 -7.39 -11.19 -1.83
C GLU A 69 -6.15 -11.63 -2.63
N ILE A 70 -4.96 -11.66 -2.01
CA ILE A 70 -3.72 -12.16 -2.61
C ILE A 70 -3.56 -13.65 -2.32
N ASP A 71 -3.77 -14.06 -1.05
CA ASP A 71 -3.64 -15.43 -0.59
C ASP A 71 -4.62 -15.72 0.57
N ASP A 72 -5.46 -16.74 0.41
CA ASP A 72 -6.46 -17.14 1.40
C ASP A 72 -5.86 -17.49 2.78
N GLY A 73 -4.58 -17.84 2.86
CA GLY A 73 -3.89 -18.19 4.10
C GLY A 73 -3.86 -17.06 5.13
N PHE A 74 -3.94 -15.79 4.70
CA PHE A 74 -4.02 -14.65 5.62
C PHE A 74 -5.34 -14.56 6.38
N ARG A 75 -6.36 -15.33 6.00
CA ARG A 75 -7.65 -15.39 6.72
C ARG A 75 -7.50 -15.91 8.14
N VAL A 76 -6.37 -16.58 8.45
CA VAL A 76 -5.97 -17.00 9.81
C VAL A 76 -6.00 -15.83 10.81
N PHE A 77 -5.67 -14.61 10.38
CA PHE A 77 -5.62 -13.43 11.25
C PHE A 77 -7.00 -12.84 11.57
N GLN A 78 -8.07 -13.32 10.93
CA GLN A 78 -9.45 -12.92 11.18
C GLN A 78 -10.25 -13.97 11.95
N MET A 79 -9.62 -15.09 12.33
CA MET A 79 -10.29 -16.11 13.13
C MET A 79 -10.53 -15.61 14.55
N PRO A 80 -11.71 -15.85 15.15
CA PRO A 80 -12.03 -15.46 16.52
C PRO A 80 -11.14 -16.11 17.58
#